data_AF-A0AAU4E365-F1
#
_entry.id   AF-A0AAU4E365-F1
#
_cell.length_a   1.000
_cell.length_b   1.000
_cell.length_c   1.000
_cell.angle_alpha   90.00
_cell.angle_beta   90.00
_cell.angle_gamma   90.00
#
_symmetry.space_group_name_H-M   'P 1'
#
loop_
_entity.id
_entity.type
_entity.pdbx_description
1 polymer ?
#
loop_
_entity_poly.entity_id
_entity_poly.type
_entity_poly.pdbx_seq_one_letter_code
_entity_poly.pdbx_strand_id
1 'polypeptide(L)'
;MGELVGALVRGFIVAAGHVLTMIDTAEFFGARRRKARQAALARGEGVRIPCVLRDPALTDGREQQGRLLLGAGRVRWLAPGQPPAAFEPGELTMQAAAEQAVTFHAGRTELRLHPDEAPAVLRALDS
;
A
#
# COMPACT_ATOMS: atom_id res chain seq x y z
N MET A 1 -27.86 44.46 -8.11
CA MET A 1 -27.37 43.44 -7.15
C MET A 1 -27.43 42.05 -7.81
N GLY A 2 -26.57 41.77 -8.79
CA GLY A 2 -26.66 40.51 -9.56
C GLY A 2 -25.33 39.95 -10.07
N GLU A 3 -24.23 40.72 -9.98
CA GLU A 3 -22.93 40.31 -10.56
C GLU A 3 -21.96 39.65 -9.56
N LEU A 4 -22.19 39.74 -8.25
CA LEU A 4 -21.26 39.18 -7.26
C LEU A 4 -21.48 37.70 -6.95
N VAL A 5 -22.63 37.13 -7.34
CA VAL A 5 -22.93 35.70 -7.10
C VAL A 5 -22.32 34.80 -8.19
N GLY A 6 -22.19 35.30 -9.43
CA GLY A 6 -21.66 34.52 -10.54
C GLY A 6 -20.16 34.22 -10.47
N ALA A 7 -19.37 35.13 -9.89
CA ALA A 7 -17.91 34.97 -9.80
C ALA A 7 -17.49 33.99 -8.69
N LEU A 8 -18.23 33.94 -7.58
CA LEU A 8 -17.92 33.06 -6.44
C LEU A 8 -18.25 31.59 -6.73
N VAL A 9 -19.33 31.31 -7.45
CA VAL A 9 -19.71 29.94 -7.84
C VAL A 9 -18.76 29.38 -8.90
N ARG A 10 -18.28 30.21 -9.83
CA ARG A 10 -17.38 29.76 -10.91
C ARG A 10 -15.95 29.50 -10.43
N GLY A 11 -15.48 30.21 -9.41
CA GLY A 11 -14.19 29.95 -8.77
C GLY A 11 -14.14 28.63 -7.98
N PHE A 12 -15.24 28.23 -7.35
CA PHE A 12 -15.31 27.00 -6.55
C PHE A 12 -15.39 25.73 -7.43
N ILE A 13 -16.10 25.80 -8.56
CA ILE A 13 -16.27 24.64 -9.47
C ILE A 13 -14.95 24.28 -10.18
N VAL A 14 -14.11 25.28 -10.53
CA VAL A 14 -12.82 25.01 -11.19
C VAL A 14 -11.80 24.41 -10.21
N ALA A 15 -11.80 24.85 -8.94
CA ALA A 15 -10.93 24.27 -7.92
C ALA A 15 -11.32 22.82 -7.56
N ALA A 16 -12.63 22.51 -7.47
CA ALA A 16 -13.11 21.15 -7.22
C ALA A 16 -12.78 20.20 -8.40
N GLY A 17 -12.92 20.67 -9.64
CA GLY A 17 -12.56 19.89 -10.82
C GLY A 17 -11.08 19.50 -10.83
N HIS A 18 -10.17 20.43 -10.52
CA HIS A 18 -8.74 20.18 -10.54
C HIS A 18 -8.26 19.18 -9.46
N VAL A 19 -8.92 19.17 -8.30
CA VAL A 19 -8.63 18.22 -7.21
C VAL A 19 -9.17 16.82 -7.55
N LEU A 20 -10.37 16.71 -8.13
CA LEU A 20 -10.95 15.43 -8.55
C LEU A 20 -10.09 14.75 -9.62
N THR A 21 -9.60 15.48 -10.62
CA THR A 21 -8.75 14.91 -11.67
C THR A 21 -7.42 14.39 -11.10
N MET A 22 -6.83 15.07 -10.10
CA MET A 22 -5.58 14.63 -9.48
C MET A 22 -5.73 13.33 -8.69
N ILE A 23 -6.83 13.16 -7.95
CA ILE A 23 -7.12 11.93 -7.20
C ILE A 23 -7.32 10.76 -8.15
N ASP A 24 -8.12 10.96 -9.21
CA ASP A 24 -8.41 9.93 -10.22
C ASP A 24 -7.14 9.48 -10.95
N THR A 25 -6.26 10.44 -11.25
CA THR A 25 -4.97 10.13 -11.90
C THR A 25 -4.02 9.37 -10.96
N ALA A 26 -3.97 9.72 -9.66
CA ALA A 26 -3.13 9.03 -8.67
C ALA A 26 -3.60 7.59 -8.41
N GLU A 27 -4.92 7.39 -8.29
CA GLU A 27 -5.55 6.06 -8.22
C GLU A 27 -5.28 5.25 -9.49
N PHE A 28 -5.44 5.85 -10.68
CA PHE A 28 -5.18 5.19 -11.95
C PHE A 28 -3.72 4.75 -12.11
N PHE A 29 -2.76 5.62 -11.79
CA PHE A 29 -1.35 5.25 -11.78
C PHE A 29 -1.03 4.23 -10.68
N GLY A 30 -1.72 4.30 -9.54
CA GLY A 30 -1.66 3.29 -8.48
C GLY A 30 -2.08 1.92 -8.98
N ALA A 31 -3.26 1.82 -9.59
CA ALA A 31 -3.80 0.59 -10.15
C ALA A 31 -2.90 0.02 -11.26
N ARG A 32 -2.41 0.87 -12.18
CA ARG A 32 -1.47 0.43 -13.23
C ARG A 32 -0.17 -0.13 -12.63
N ARG A 33 0.39 0.52 -11.61
CA ARG A 33 1.60 0.05 -10.92
C ARG A 33 1.35 -1.26 -10.17
N ARG A 34 0.22 -1.42 -9.49
CA ARG A 34 -0.19 -2.66 -8.82
C ARG A 34 -0.30 -3.81 -9.82
N LYS A 35 -0.98 -3.61 -10.95
CA LYS A 35 -1.06 -4.61 -12.04
C LYS A 35 0.31 -4.97 -12.61
N ALA A 36 1.18 -3.99 -12.83
CA ALA A 36 2.54 -4.25 -13.32
C ALA A 36 3.35 -5.11 -12.34
N ARG A 37 3.22 -4.86 -11.03
CA ARG A 37 3.86 -5.65 -9.97
C ARG A 37 3.34 -7.08 -9.91
N GLN A 38 2.03 -7.28 -10.02
CA GLN A 38 1.44 -8.62 -10.11
C GLN A 38 1.95 -9.39 -11.34
N ALA A 39 2.03 -8.72 -12.50
CA ALA A 39 2.55 -9.34 -13.72
C ALA A 39 4.04 -9.72 -13.59
N ALA A 40 4.85 -8.88 -12.92
CA ALA A 40 6.25 -9.19 -12.63
C ALA A 40 6.39 -10.39 -11.69
N LEU A 41 5.60 -10.45 -10.61
CA LEU A 41 5.56 -11.62 -9.72
C LEU A 41 5.19 -12.90 -10.47
N ALA A 42 4.22 -12.84 -11.39
CA ALA A 42 3.83 -13.99 -12.20
C ALA A 42 4.94 -14.50 -13.13
N ARG A 43 5.91 -13.63 -13.49
CA ARG A 43 7.13 -14.01 -14.23
C ARG A 43 8.27 -14.50 -13.34
N GLY A 44 8.07 -14.56 -12.02
CA GLY A 44 9.11 -14.91 -11.05
C GLY A 44 10.10 -13.78 -10.77
N GLU A 45 9.77 -12.53 -11.12
CA GLU A 45 10.63 -11.39 -10.84
C GLU A 45 10.50 -10.93 -9.38
N GLY A 46 11.59 -10.39 -8.84
CA GLY A 46 11.59 -9.77 -7.52
C GLY A 46 10.80 -8.46 -7.50
N VAL A 47 9.79 -8.34 -6.63
CA VAL A 47 8.87 -7.20 -6.60
C VAL A 47 8.78 -6.60 -5.21
N ARG A 48 8.78 -5.26 -5.15
CA ARG A 48 8.64 -4.48 -3.92
C ARG A 48 7.19 -4.02 -3.74
N ILE A 49 6.50 -4.59 -2.77
CA ILE A 49 5.10 -4.27 -2.43
C ILE A 49 5.07 -3.23 -1.31
N PRO A 50 4.50 -2.04 -1.52
CA PRO A 50 4.33 -1.04 -0.46
C PRO A 50 3.42 -1.56 0.64
N CYS A 51 3.79 -1.32 1.90
CA CYS A 51 2.96 -1.66 3.04
C CYS A 51 3.26 -0.75 4.23
N VAL A 52 2.38 -0.80 5.22
CA VAL A 52 2.61 -0.23 6.55
C VAL A 52 2.79 -1.40 7.51
N LEU A 53 3.85 -1.35 8.31
CA LEU A 53 4.22 -2.41 9.24
C LEU A 53 4.38 -1.81 10.64
N ARG A 54 3.87 -2.53 11.64
CA ARG A 54 4.22 -2.35 13.04
C ARG A 54 4.69 -3.69 13.57
N ASP A 55 5.96 -3.77 13.93
CA ASP A 55 6.59 -5.00 14.40
C ASP A 55 7.67 -4.66 15.44
N PRO A 56 7.68 -5.29 16.63
CA PRO A 56 8.67 -4.99 17.66
C PRO A 56 10.14 -5.22 17.24
N ALA A 57 10.40 -6.17 16.34
CA ALA A 57 11.75 -6.53 15.91
C ALA A 57 12.21 -5.74 14.68
N LEU A 58 11.26 -5.32 13.82
CA LEU A 58 11.57 -4.67 12.54
C LEU A 58 11.32 -3.16 12.51
N THR A 59 10.45 -2.66 13.39
CA THR A 59 10.05 -1.24 13.41
C THR A 59 10.06 -0.63 14.81
N ASP A 60 10.75 -1.27 15.76
CA ASP A 60 10.77 -0.90 17.19
C ASP A 60 9.36 -0.75 17.78
N GLY A 61 8.39 -1.51 17.25
CA GLY A 61 6.99 -1.48 17.67
C GLY A 61 6.22 -0.23 17.24
N ARG A 62 6.80 0.60 16.37
CA ARG A 62 6.17 1.79 15.78
C ARG A 62 5.57 1.48 14.42
N GLU A 63 4.51 2.19 14.06
CA GLU A 63 4.00 2.13 12.69
C GLU A 63 5.02 2.76 11.73
N GLN A 64 5.40 2.02 10.68
CA GLN A 64 6.37 2.48 9.70
C GLN A 64 5.93 2.09 8.27
N GLN A 65 6.04 3.05 7.35
CA GLN A 65 5.88 2.79 5.93
C GLN A 65 7.15 2.17 5.34
N GLY A 66 7.00 1.14 4.52
CA GLY A 66 8.11 0.50 3.85
C GLY A 66 7.63 -0.43 2.73
N ARG A 67 8.41 -1.46 2.44
CA ARG A 67 8.10 -2.39 1.36
C ARG A 67 8.44 -3.82 1.74
N LEU A 68 7.65 -4.78 1.27
CA LEU A 68 7.99 -6.19 1.26
C LEU A 68 8.59 -6.57 -0.09
N LEU A 69 9.75 -7.22 -0.08
CA LEU A 69 10.36 -7.81 -1.27
C LEU A 69 9.88 -9.26 -1.39
N LEU A 70 9.16 -9.54 -2.48
CA LEU A 70 8.64 -10.87 -2.85
C LEU A 70 9.40 -11.39 -4.08
N GLY A 71 9.36 -12.70 -4.33
CA GLY A 71 9.89 -13.34 -5.55
C GLY A 71 11.40 -13.59 -5.58
N ALA A 72 12.13 -13.26 -4.51
CA ALA A 72 13.59 -13.45 -4.39
C ALA A 72 13.95 -14.43 -3.26
N GLY A 73 13.14 -15.47 -3.07
CA GLY A 73 13.20 -16.37 -1.91
C GLY A 73 12.33 -15.87 -0.75
N ARG A 74 12.81 -16.00 0.49
CA ARG A 74 12.09 -15.56 1.69
C ARG A 74 11.72 -14.08 1.61
N VAL A 75 10.52 -13.73 2.09
CA VAL A 75 10.02 -12.36 2.10
C VAL A 75 10.92 -11.49 2.99
N ARG A 76 11.27 -10.30 2.49
CA ARG A 76 12.11 -9.34 3.23
C ARG A 76 11.42 -8.01 3.43
N TRP A 77 11.54 -7.46 4.63
CA TRP A 77 11.17 -6.08 4.95
C TRP A 77 12.26 -5.11 4.49
N LEU A 78 11.83 -4.03 3.83
CA LEU A 78 12.66 -2.95 3.34
C LEU A 78 12.21 -1.63 3.98
N ALA A 79 12.88 -1.24 5.06
CA ALA A 79 12.72 0.09 5.66
C ALA A 79 13.66 1.12 5.01
N PRO A 80 13.23 2.40 4.86
CA PRO A 80 14.11 3.47 4.40
C PRO A 80 15.33 3.62 5.31
N GLY A 81 16.53 3.63 4.71
CA GLY A 81 17.79 3.83 5.43
C GLY A 81 18.24 2.64 6.29
N GLN A 82 17.59 1.48 6.19
CA GLN A 82 17.94 0.28 6.94
C GLN A 82 18.30 -0.89 6.02
N PRO A 83 19.15 -1.83 6.46
CA PRO A 83 19.41 -3.04 5.70
C PRO A 83 18.14 -3.91 5.58
N PRO A 84 17.97 -4.65 4.47
CA PRO A 84 16.84 -5.57 4.32
C PRO A 84 16.82 -6.64 5.42
N ALA A 85 15.69 -6.82 6.08
CA ALA A 85 15.49 -7.80 7.15
C ALA A 85 14.55 -8.92 6.71
N ALA A 86 14.70 -10.13 7.23
CA ALA A 86 13.72 -11.20 7.00
C ALA A 86 12.38 -10.81 7.65
N PHE A 87 11.28 -11.07 6.96
CA PHE A 87 9.94 -10.86 7.50
C PHE A 87 9.22 -12.21 7.64
N GLU A 88 9.13 -12.69 8.87
CA GLU A 88 8.55 -13.98 9.23
C GLU A 88 7.55 -13.78 10.37
N PRO A 89 6.37 -13.17 10.09
CA PRO A 89 5.42 -12.77 11.14
C PRO A 89 4.74 -13.95 11.83
N GLY A 90 4.85 -15.16 11.29
CA GLY A 90 3.99 -16.30 11.65
C GLY A 90 2.63 -16.21 10.93
N GLU A 91 1.63 -16.89 11.48
CA GLU A 91 0.29 -16.96 10.89
C GLU A 91 -0.42 -15.60 10.97
N LEU A 92 -0.66 -14.99 9.80
CA LEU A 92 -1.38 -13.72 9.67
C LEU A 92 -2.89 -13.96 9.65
N THR A 93 -3.60 -13.36 10.61
CA THR A 93 -5.06 -13.32 10.63
C THR A 93 -5.56 -11.95 10.17
N MET A 94 -6.47 -11.94 9.18
CA MET A 94 -7.13 -10.71 8.74
C MET A 94 -7.98 -10.12 9.87
N GLN A 95 -7.77 -8.85 10.19
CA GLN A 95 -8.53 -8.11 11.21
C GLN A 95 -9.55 -7.17 10.60
N ALA A 96 -9.20 -6.49 9.51
CA ALA A 96 -10.06 -5.52 8.86
C ALA A 96 -9.79 -5.49 7.34
N ALA A 97 -10.84 -5.32 6.55
CA ALA A 97 -10.75 -5.13 5.11
C ALA A 97 -11.58 -3.91 4.69
N ALA A 98 -10.93 -2.97 4.04
CA ALA A 98 -11.53 -1.79 3.45
C ALA A 98 -11.02 -1.62 2.00
N GLU A 99 -11.66 -0.76 1.23
CA GLU A 99 -11.33 -0.53 -0.18
C GLU A 99 -9.85 -0.14 -0.40
N GLN A 100 -9.27 0.61 0.53
CA GLN A 100 -7.91 1.13 0.40
C GLN A 100 -6.86 0.29 1.15
N ALA A 101 -7.27 -0.55 2.09
CA ALA A 101 -6.34 -1.33 2.92
C ALA A 101 -7.00 -2.57 3.54
N VAL A 102 -6.22 -3.65 3.61
CA VAL A 102 -6.49 -4.83 4.44
C VAL A 102 -5.42 -4.90 5.54
N THR A 103 -5.87 -5.11 6.77
CA THR A 103 -5.02 -5.18 7.97
C THR A 103 -4.96 -6.62 8.45
N PHE A 104 -3.75 -7.11 8.69
CA PHE A 104 -3.44 -8.45 9.19
C PHE A 104 -2.66 -8.35 10.48
N HIS A 105 -2.87 -9.32 11.39
CA HIS A 105 -2.13 -9.42 12.63
C HIS A 105 -1.51 -10.80 12.80
N ALA A 106 -0.33 -10.84 13.40
CA ALA A 106 0.29 -12.05 13.93
C ALA A 106 0.99 -11.71 15.26
N GLY A 107 0.40 -12.12 16.38
CA GLY A 107 0.90 -11.73 17.71
C GLY A 107 0.95 -10.20 17.88
N ARG A 108 2.16 -9.64 17.95
CA ARG A 108 2.41 -8.19 18.10
C ARG A 108 2.68 -7.47 16.78
N THR A 109 2.68 -8.21 15.67
CA THR A 109 2.91 -7.68 14.34
C THR A 109 1.58 -7.28 13.70
N GLU A 110 1.53 -6.07 13.15
CA GLU A 110 0.42 -5.57 12.34
C GLU A 110 0.95 -5.21 10.96
N LEU A 111 0.32 -5.73 9.92
CA LEU A 111 0.67 -5.51 8.52
C LEU A 111 -0.55 -4.97 7.77
N ARG A 112 -0.39 -3.81 7.14
CA ARG A 112 -1.43 -3.18 6.31
C ARG A 112 -0.99 -3.13 4.86
N LEU A 113 -1.82 -3.69 3.99
CA LEU A 113 -1.56 -3.86 2.56
C LEU A 113 -2.71 -3.31 1.75
N HIS A 114 -2.45 -2.93 0.50
CA HIS A 114 -3.52 -2.69 -0.45
C HIS A 114 -4.24 -4.02 -0.77
N PRO A 115 -5.58 -4.05 -0.89
CA PRO A 115 -6.34 -5.28 -1.17
C PRO A 115 -5.85 -6.04 -2.40
N ASP A 116 -5.55 -5.35 -3.51
CA ASP A 116 -5.00 -5.97 -4.73
C ASP A 116 -3.68 -6.73 -4.50
N GLU A 117 -2.89 -6.35 -3.50
CA GLU A 117 -1.54 -6.90 -3.29
C GLU A 117 -1.49 -7.93 -2.16
N ALA A 118 -2.47 -7.89 -1.25
CA ALA A 118 -2.54 -8.79 -0.11
C ALA A 118 -2.48 -10.29 -0.49
N PRO A 119 -3.23 -10.78 -1.50
CA PRO A 119 -3.17 -12.20 -1.88
C PRO A 119 -1.78 -12.67 -2.31
N ALA A 120 -1.02 -11.81 -2.99
CA ALA A 120 0.33 -12.15 -3.43
C ALA A 120 1.32 -12.21 -2.27
N VAL A 121 1.16 -11.31 -1.29
CA VAL A 121 1.97 -11.31 -0.05
C VAL A 121 1.69 -12.53 0.79
N LEU A 122 0.42 -12.87 1.03
CA LEU A 122 0.06 -14.04 1.84
C LEU A 122 0.63 -15.33 1.25
N ARG A 123 0.44 -15.56 -0.06
CA ARG A 123 1.03 -16.72 -0.75
C ARG A 123 2.54 -16.79 -0.62
N ALA A 124 3.22 -15.65 -0.70
CA ALA A 124 4.68 -15.59 -0.58
C ALA A 124 5.18 -15.86 0.84
N LEU A 125 4.35 -15.64 1.87
CA LEU A 125 4.67 -15.93 3.27
C LEU A 125 4.39 -17.40 3.63
N ASP A 126 3.49 -18.07 2.92
CA ASP A 126 3.21 -19.50 3.07
C ASP A 126 4.20 -20.42 2.33
N SER A 127 5.16 -19.84 1.58
CA SER A 127 6.13 -20.56 0.72
C SER A 127 7.46 -20.81 1.43
#